data_AF-A0A6M0CWA0-F1
#
_entry.id   AF-A0A6M0CWA0-F1
#
_cell.length_a   1.000
_cell.length_b   1.000
_cell.length_c   1.000
_cell.angle_alpha   90.00
_cell.angle_beta   90.00
_cell.angle_gamma   90.00
#
_symmetry.space_group_name_H-M   'P 1'
#
loop_
_entity.id
_entity.type
_entity.pdbx_description
1 polymer ?
#
loop_
_entity_poly.entity_id
_entity_poly.type
_entity_poly.pdbx_seq_one_letter_code
_entity_poly.pdbx_strand_id
1 'polypeptide(L)'
;PVALDVTQGEGLVQALAGHDVVLSAAHFASVAPQQIIEPVKRAGVKRLLVVGGAGSLLLPSGQRVIDSPDFPAEYQAEASAGSVFLDTLRQEHELDWTFLSPSAEFVEGERSGGYKVGKDHLLIGADGKSWITFADYAIALLDEVEKPAHTKQRFTVGY
;
A
#
# COMPACT_ATOMS: atom_id res chain seq x y z
N PRO A 1 -18.30 -11.56 -5.83
CA PRO A 1 -16.92 -11.80 -6.31
C PRO A 1 -16.91 -12.27 -7.77
N VAL A 2 -16.02 -11.69 -8.59
CA VAL A 2 -15.77 -12.09 -9.98
C VAL A 2 -14.57 -13.05 -9.96
N ALA A 3 -14.65 -14.17 -10.68
CA ALA A 3 -13.50 -15.06 -10.86
C ALA A 3 -12.57 -14.45 -11.91
N LEU A 4 -11.39 -14.00 -11.50
CA LEU A 4 -10.42 -13.30 -12.34
C LEU A 4 -9.00 -13.64 -11.91
N ASP A 5 -8.11 -13.77 -12.90
CA ASP A 5 -6.66 -13.76 -12.69
C ASP A 5 -6.13 -12.37 -13.03
N VAL A 6 -5.57 -11.69 -12.03
CA VAL A 6 -5.05 -10.32 -12.15
C VAL A 6 -3.86 -10.22 -13.12
N THR A 7 -3.19 -11.34 -13.39
CA THR A 7 -2.09 -11.40 -14.36
C THR A 7 -2.58 -11.42 -15.81
N GLN A 8 -3.88 -11.64 -16.02
CA GLN A 8 -4.56 -11.64 -17.32
C GLN A 8 -5.22 -10.27 -17.56
N GLY A 9 -4.43 -9.29 -18.03
CA GLY A 9 -4.79 -7.87 -18.05
C GLY A 9 -6.14 -7.50 -18.67
N GLU A 10 -6.60 -8.17 -19.74
CA GLU A 10 -7.91 -7.86 -20.37
C GLU A 10 -9.10 -8.13 -19.45
N GLY A 11 -9.06 -9.23 -18.69
CA GLY A 11 -10.13 -9.55 -17.75
C GLY A 11 -10.24 -8.52 -16.64
N LEU A 12 -9.09 -8.00 -16.19
CA LEU A 12 -9.04 -6.94 -15.18
C LEU A 12 -9.59 -5.63 -15.72
N VAL A 13 -9.24 -5.23 -16.95
CA VAL A 13 -9.79 -4.01 -17.57
C VAL A 13 -11.32 -4.05 -17.61
N GLN A 14 -11.90 -5.17 -18.04
CA GLN A 14 -13.35 -5.33 -18.12
C GLN A 14 -14.01 -5.31 -16.74
N ALA A 15 -13.41 -5.99 -15.76
CA ALA A 15 -13.92 -6.03 -14.39
C ALA A 15 -13.86 -4.67 -13.70
N LEU A 16 -12.90 -3.81 -14.06
CA LEU A 16 -12.71 -2.48 -13.48
C LEU A 16 -13.58 -1.38 -14.13
N ALA A 17 -14.11 -1.63 -15.33
CA ALA A 17 -14.88 -0.62 -16.07
C ALA A 17 -16.13 -0.17 -15.29
N GLY A 18 -16.30 1.15 -15.17
CA GLY A 18 -17.43 1.76 -14.48
C GLY A 18 -17.29 1.86 -12.95
N HIS A 19 -16.17 1.43 -12.38
CA HIS A 19 -15.85 1.67 -10.97
C HIS A 19 -15.18 3.04 -10.76
N ASP A 20 -15.45 3.65 -9.60
CA ASP A 20 -14.87 4.95 -9.22
C ASP A 20 -13.44 4.82 -8.67
N VAL A 21 -13.17 3.74 -7.94
CA VAL A 21 -11.95 3.52 -7.16
C VAL A 21 -11.50 2.06 -7.24
N VAL A 22 -10.18 1.84 -7.33
CA VAL A 22 -9.55 0.52 -7.16
C VAL A 22 -8.73 0.48 -5.88
N LEU A 23 -8.96 -0.55 -5.06
CA LEU A 23 -8.12 -0.92 -3.93
C LEU A 23 -7.32 -2.17 -4.30
N SER A 24 -6.00 -2.05 -4.40
CA SER A 24 -5.11 -3.19 -4.64
C SER A 24 -4.51 -3.68 -3.33
N ALA A 25 -4.83 -4.92 -2.95
CA ALA A 25 -4.21 -5.65 -1.84
C ALA A 25 -3.44 -6.89 -2.34
N ALA A 26 -2.97 -6.85 -3.60
CA ALA A 26 -2.22 -7.95 -4.20
C ALA A 26 -0.78 -8.04 -3.65
N HIS A 27 -0.25 -9.26 -3.57
CA HIS A 27 1.14 -9.50 -3.19
C HIS A 27 2.11 -9.04 -4.28
N PHE A 28 3.07 -8.21 -3.90
CA PHE A 28 4.02 -7.57 -4.80
C PHE A 28 4.98 -8.55 -5.46
N ALA A 29 5.41 -9.60 -4.75
CA ALA A 29 6.30 -10.62 -5.31
C ALA A 29 5.63 -11.45 -6.43
N SER A 30 4.30 -11.46 -6.48
CA SER A 30 3.52 -12.22 -7.45
C SER A 30 2.90 -11.38 -8.57
N VAL A 31 2.72 -10.07 -8.33
CA VAL A 31 2.04 -9.16 -9.25
C VAL A 31 2.91 -7.93 -9.46
N ALA A 32 3.44 -7.79 -10.67
CA ALA A 32 4.24 -6.64 -11.06
C ALA A 32 3.37 -5.37 -11.14
N PRO A 33 3.95 -4.17 -10.92
CA PRO A 33 3.18 -2.92 -10.87
C PRO A 33 2.31 -2.67 -12.11
N GLN A 34 2.85 -2.97 -13.29
CA GLN A 34 2.18 -2.77 -14.57
C GLN A 34 0.95 -3.66 -14.75
N GLN A 35 0.88 -4.81 -14.06
CA GLN A 35 -0.28 -5.70 -14.10
C GLN A 35 -1.50 -5.11 -13.36
N ILE A 36 -1.30 -4.09 -12.53
CA ILE A 36 -2.38 -3.33 -11.89
C ILE A 36 -2.55 -1.96 -12.54
N ILE A 37 -1.46 -1.18 -12.65
CA ILE A 37 -1.51 0.22 -13.08
C ILE A 37 -2.08 0.34 -14.51
N GLU A 38 -1.63 -0.49 -15.45
CA GLU A 38 -2.08 -0.40 -16.84
C GLU A 38 -3.56 -0.78 -17.01
N PRO A 39 -4.07 -1.90 -16.43
CA PRO A 39 -5.49 -2.19 -16.49
C PRO A 39 -6.38 -1.13 -15.85
N VAL A 40 -5.97 -0.56 -14.71
CA VAL A 40 -6.70 0.53 -14.05
C VAL A 40 -6.83 1.74 -14.98
N LYS A 41 -5.73 2.15 -15.62
CA LYS A 41 -5.73 3.25 -16.61
C LYS A 41 -6.64 2.95 -17.80
N ARG A 42 -6.50 1.76 -18.38
CA ARG A 42 -7.28 1.32 -19.55
C ARG A 42 -8.78 1.20 -19.25
N ALA A 43 -9.15 0.84 -18.03
CA ALA A 43 -10.54 0.81 -17.57
C ALA A 43 -11.13 2.20 -17.34
N GLY A 44 -10.30 3.26 -17.40
CA GLY A 44 -10.72 4.64 -17.18
C GLY A 44 -10.85 5.03 -15.71
N VAL A 45 -10.48 4.17 -14.77
CA VAL A 45 -10.55 4.45 -13.34
C VAL A 45 -9.41 5.39 -12.95
N LYS A 46 -9.72 6.48 -12.26
CA LYS A 46 -8.73 7.51 -11.90
C LYS A 46 -8.06 7.28 -10.55
N ARG A 47 -8.78 6.70 -9.59
CA ARG A 47 -8.34 6.57 -8.21
C ARG A 47 -7.84 5.14 -7.93
N LEU A 48 -6.58 5.03 -7.52
CA LEU A 48 -5.93 3.77 -7.18
C LEU A 48 -5.30 3.86 -5.79
N LEU A 49 -5.78 3.08 -4.82
CA LEU A 49 -5.09 2.94 -3.54
C LEU A 49 -4.45 1.56 -3.47
N VAL A 50 -3.23 1.51 -2.96
CA VAL A 50 -2.44 0.28 -2.84
C VAL A 50 -2.14 0.03 -1.38
N VAL A 51 -2.46 -1.18 -0.92
CA VAL A 51 -1.96 -1.70 0.36
C VAL A 51 -0.47 -1.90 0.22
N GLY A 52 0.29 -1.05 0.88
CA GLY A 52 1.73 -0.98 0.76
C GLY A 52 2.47 -1.98 1.65
N GLY A 53 3.76 -1.73 1.82
CA GLY A 53 4.61 -2.47 2.75
C GLY A 53 5.43 -1.53 3.64
N ALA A 54 5.79 -2.01 4.82
CA ALA A 54 6.62 -1.25 5.77
C ALA A 54 8.09 -1.16 5.34
N GLY A 55 8.58 -2.08 4.49
CA GLY A 55 9.99 -2.16 4.10
C GLY A 55 10.57 -0.88 3.47
N SER A 56 9.74 -0.10 2.76
CA SER A 56 10.13 1.16 2.12
C SER A 56 9.99 2.40 3.03
N LEU A 57 9.52 2.24 4.26
CA LEU A 57 9.51 3.30 5.27
C LEU A 57 10.92 3.55 5.79
N LEU A 58 11.14 4.75 6.34
CA LEU A 58 12.41 5.19 6.88
C LEU A 58 12.48 4.94 8.39
N LEU A 59 13.59 4.37 8.84
CA LEU A 59 14.00 4.35 10.24
C LEU A 59 14.38 5.76 10.70
N PRO A 60 14.49 6.02 12.03
CA PRO A 60 14.96 7.32 12.54
C PRO A 60 16.34 7.75 12.00
N SER A 61 17.17 6.79 11.57
CA SER A 61 18.46 7.05 10.93
C SER A 61 18.36 7.60 9.50
N GLY A 62 17.17 7.56 8.89
CA GLY A 62 16.93 7.91 7.48
C GLY A 62 17.16 6.74 6.51
N GLN A 63 17.63 5.58 6.99
CA GLN A 63 17.74 4.35 6.19
C GLN A 63 16.36 3.70 6.01
N ARG A 64 16.10 3.01 4.89
CA ARG A 64 14.86 2.24 4.72
C ARG A 64 14.87 1.00 5.63
N VAL A 65 13.70 0.60 6.12
CA VAL A 65 13.54 -0.60 6.96
C VAL A 65 14.11 -1.85 6.28
N ILE A 66 13.89 -2.01 4.97
CA ILE A 66 14.39 -3.16 4.19
C ILE A 66 15.93 -3.23 4.09
N ASP A 67 16.61 -2.10 4.24
CA ASP A 67 18.08 -2.05 4.16
C ASP A 67 18.72 -2.35 5.53
N SER A 68 17.92 -2.50 6.59
CA SER A 68 18.41 -2.82 7.94
C SER A 68 19.15 -4.16 7.96
N PRO A 69 20.28 -4.28 8.69
CA PRO A 69 21.00 -5.54 8.81
C PRO A 69 20.15 -6.67 9.44
N ASP A 70 19.16 -6.31 10.25
CA ASP A 70 18.28 -7.25 10.96
C ASP A 70 16.95 -7.51 10.21
N PHE A 71 16.83 -7.07 8.96
CA PHE A 71 15.59 -7.28 8.20
C PHE A 71 15.35 -8.78 7.93
N PRO A 72 14.15 -9.33 8.22
CA PRO A 72 13.91 -10.76 8.04
C PRO A 72 14.00 -11.20 6.57
N ALA A 73 14.87 -12.17 6.30
CA ALA A 73 15.15 -12.64 4.93
C ALA A 73 13.89 -13.18 4.22
N GLU A 74 12.96 -13.78 4.96
CA GLU A 74 11.68 -14.26 4.45
C GLU A 74 10.77 -13.17 3.87
N TYR A 75 10.92 -11.92 4.30
CA TYR A 75 10.15 -10.78 3.78
C TYR A 75 10.88 -10.02 2.66
N GLN A 76 12.14 -10.35 2.37
CA GLN A 76 12.99 -9.59 1.46
C GLN A 76 12.38 -9.49 0.06
N ALA A 77 11.85 -10.60 -0.46
CA ALA A 77 11.29 -10.65 -1.81
C ALA A 77 10.06 -9.73 -1.94
N GLU A 78 9.11 -9.85 -1.01
CA GLU A 78 7.89 -9.04 -0.99
C GLU A 78 8.18 -7.56 -0.76
N ALA A 79 9.04 -7.24 0.21
CA ALA A 79 9.39 -5.85 0.53
C ALA A 79 10.18 -5.16 -0.59
N SER A 80 11.05 -5.91 -1.29
CA SER A 80 11.79 -5.39 -2.45
C SER A 80 10.83 -5.09 -3.60
N ALA A 81 9.93 -6.03 -3.91
CA ALA A 81 8.91 -5.85 -4.95
C ALA A 81 7.95 -4.70 -4.61
N GLY A 82 7.55 -4.55 -3.34
CA GLY A 82 6.73 -3.41 -2.90
C GLY A 82 7.45 -2.07 -3.00
N SER A 83 8.77 -2.04 -2.79
CA SER A 83 9.59 -0.84 -3.03
C SER A 83 9.61 -0.46 -4.52
N VAL A 84 9.77 -1.45 -5.41
CA VAL A 84 9.67 -1.25 -6.86
C VAL A 84 8.28 -0.75 -7.27
N PHE A 85 7.21 -1.27 -6.65
CA PHE A 85 5.86 -0.78 -6.90
C PHE A 85 5.71 0.69 -6.52
N LEU A 86 6.14 1.06 -5.31
CA LEU A 86 6.11 2.47 -4.87
C LEU A 86 6.91 3.39 -5.79
N ASP A 87 8.10 2.96 -6.22
CA ASP A 87 8.93 3.76 -7.13
C ASP A 87 8.31 3.87 -8.53
N THR A 88 7.60 2.85 -8.98
CA THR A 88 6.82 2.90 -10.23
C THR A 88 5.66 3.90 -10.11
N LEU A 89 4.92 3.89 -9.00
CA LEU A 89 3.85 4.86 -8.74
C LEU A 89 4.39 6.29 -8.69
N ARG A 90 5.57 6.52 -8.12
CA ARG A 90 6.21 7.86 -8.10
C ARG A 90 6.46 8.44 -9.50
N GLN A 91 6.57 7.60 -10.52
CA GLN A 91 6.69 8.01 -11.93
C GLN A 91 5.34 8.02 -12.67
N GLU A 92 4.24 7.59 -12.03
CA GLU A 92 2.91 7.58 -12.63
C GLU A 92 2.23 8.95 -12.46
N HIS A 93 1.72 9.49 -13.56
CA HIS A 93 1.25 10.88 -13.66
C HIS A 93 -0.25 11.00 -13.96
N GLU A 94 -0.89 9.96 -14.49
CA GLU A 94 -2.28 9.94 -14.92
C GLU A 94 -3.24 9.54 -13.79
N LEU A 95 -2.80 8.64 -12.90
CA LEU A 95 -3.61 8.16 -11.78
C LEU A 95 -3.51 9.08 -10.56
N ASP A 96 -4.63 9.25 -9.86
CA ASP A 96 -4.69 9.74 -8.49
C ASP A 96 -4.40 8.57 -7.53
N TRP A 97 -3.13 8.20 -7.43
CA TRP A 97 -2.73 7.06 -6.64
C TRP A 97 -2.42 7.42 -5.19
N THR A 98 -2.65 6.48 -4.27
CA THR A 98 -2.14 6.55 -2.90
C THR A 98 -1.53 5.20 -2.52
N PHE A 99 -0.38 5.23 -1.86
CA PHE A 99 0.27 4.03 -1.33
C PHE A 99 0.26 4.10 0.20
N LEU A 100 -0.51 3.25 0.86
CA LEU A 100 -0.58 3.23 2.31
C LEU A 100 0.37 2.17 2.85
N SER A 101 1.51 2.57 3.41
CA SER A 101 2.42 1.62 4.07
C SER A 101 1.85 1.26 5.46
N PRO A 102 1.65 -0.02 5.79
CA PRO A 102 1.36 -0.41 7.18
C PRO A 102 2.59 -0.16 8.07
N SER A 103 2.36 -0.20 9.39
CA SER A 103 3.44 -0.33 10.38
C SER A 103 4.14 -1.69 10.26
N ALA A 104 5.31 -1.86 10.90
CA ALA A 104 6.14 -3.06 10.76
C ALA A 104 5.42 -4.35 11.18
N GLU A 105 4.77 -4.32 12.35
CA GLU A 105 3.86 -5.38 12.79
C GLU A 105 2.45 -5.08 12.29
N PHE A 106 2.00 -5.85 11.31
CA PHE A 106 0.68 -5.74 10.73
C PHE A 106 -0.13 -6.99 11.07
N VAL A 107 -1.07 -6.86 12.02
CA VAL A 107 -1.65 -8.02 12.72
C VAL A 107 -3.17 -7.92 12.83
N GLU A 108 -3.82 -9.06 13.05
CA GLU A 108 -5.23 -9.07 13.44
C GLU A 108 -5.41 -8.46 14.85
N GLY A 109 -6.51 -7.74 15.06
CA GLY A 109 -6.79 -7.12 16.35
C GLY A 109 -8.05 -6.26 16.36
N GLU A 110 -8.22 -5.48 17.43
CA GLU A 110 -9.41 -4.66 17.65
C GLU A 110 -9.55 -3.53 16.61
N ARG A 111 -10.81 -3.20 16.30
CA ARG A 111 -11.21 -2.02 15.52
C ARG A 111 -11.43 -0.83 16.46
N SER A 112 -10.35 -0.15 16.83
CA SER A 112 -10.40 0.96 17.80
C SER A 112 -10.79 2.29 17.16
N GLY A 113 -10.44 2.50 15.88
CA GLY A 113 -10.54 3.77 15.17
C GLY A 113 -9.51 4.82 15.57
N GLY A 114 -8.58 4.51 16.49
CA GLY A 114 -7.55 5.44 16.96
C GLY A 114 -6.17 5.07 16.45
N TYR A 115 -5.59 5.88 15.58
CA TYR A 115 -4.23 5.68 15.07
C TYR A 115 -3.58 7.03 14.74
N LYS A 116 -2.26 7.07 14.63
CA LYS A 116 -1.52 8.21 14.10
C LYS A 116 -1.33 8.07 12.60
N VAL A 117 -1.32 9.21 11.92
CA VAL A 117 -0.99 9.30 10.50
C VAL A 117 0.44 9.84 10.37
N GLY A 118 1.24 9.15 9.57
CA GLY A 118 2.60 9.53 9.21
C GLY A 118 2.78 9.60 7.71
N LYS A 119 4.00 9.93 7.27
CA LYS A 119 4.35 10.01 5.84
C LYS A 119 5.34 8.91 5.45
N ASP A 120 6.63 9.23 5.52
CA ASP A 120 7.70 8.36 5.02
C ASP A 120 8.43 7.57 6.11
N HIS A 121 8.28 7.95 7.38
CA HIS A 121 8.98 7.33 8.50
C HIS A 121 8.12 6.28 9.19
N LEU A 122 8.77 5.23 9.68
CA LEU A 122 8.15 4.23 10.52
C LEU A 122 7.58 4.89 11.79
N LEU A 123 6.32 4.62 12.10
CA LEU A 123 5.70 5.08 13.33
C LEU A 123 6.05 4.12 14.45
N ILE A 124 6.74 4.61 15.48
CA ILE A 124 7.20 3.84 16.63
C ILE A 124 6.53 4.41 17.88
N GLY A 125 5.76 3.57 18.57
CA GLY A 125 5.09 3.87 19.82
C GLY A 125 6.06 4.04 20.99
N ALA A 126 5.56 4.53 22.12
CA ALA A 126 6.36 4.73 23.33
C ALA A 126 6.88 3.42 23.93
N ASP A 127 6.27 2.28 23.58
CA ASP A 127 6.70 0.92 23.92
C ASP A 127 7.80 0.40 22.99
N GLY A 128 8.25 1.20 22.02
CA GLY A 128 9.27 0.83 21.05
C GLY A 128 8.74 0.01 19.87
N LYS A 129 7.43 -0.22 19.77
CA LYS A 129 6.84 -1.04 18.70
C LYS A 129 6.35 -0.17 17.55
N SER A 130 6.47 -0.70 16.33
CA SER A 130 5.75 -0.17 15.17
C SER A 130 4.68 -1.17 14.78
N TRP A 131 3.41 -0.87 15.09
CA TRP A 131 2.33 -1.81 14.87
C TRP A 131 0.99 -1.14 14.56
N ILE A 132 0.14 -1.86 13.83
CA ILE A 132 -1.24 -1.47 13.50
C ILE A 132 -2.11 -2.73 13.32
N THR A 133 -3.38 -2.67 13.72
CA THR A 133 -4.32 -3.77 13.43
C THR A 133 -4.83 -3.71 12.00
N PHE A 134 -5.22 -4.86 11.44
CA PHE A 134 -5.90 -4.96 10.15
C PHE A 134 -7.15 -4.08 10.09
N ALA A 135 -7.89 -4.02 11.21
CA ALA A 135 -9.14 -3.27 11.28
C ALA A 135 -8.90 -1.74 11.22
N ASP A 136 -7.93 -1.22 11.96
CA ASP A 136 -7.64 0.22 11.96
C ASP A 136 -6.91 0.67 10.69
N TYR A 137 -6.08 -0.19 10.12
CA TYR A 137 -5.52 0.03 8.79
C TYR A 137 -6.61 0.12 7.72
N ALA A 138 -7.61 -0.77 7.76
CA ALA A 138 -8.74 -0.74 6.83
C ALA A 138 -9.58 0.53 7.00
N ILE A 139 -9.75 1.04 8.23
CA ILE A 139 -10.36 2.35 8.48
C ILE A 139 -9.56 3.44 7.77
N ALA A 140 -8.24 3.52 7.98
CA ALA A 140 -7.39 4.53 7.34
C ALA A 140 -7.45 4.48 5.81
N LEU A 141 -7.48 3.28 5.23
CA LEU A 141 -7.61 3.10 3.79
C LEU A 141 -8.95 3.61 3.26
N LEU A 142 -10.06 3.32 3.97
CA LEU A 142 -11.40 3.77 3.58
C LEU A 142 -11.61 5.28 3.83
N ASP A 143 -11.05 5.83 4.90
CA ASP A 143 -11.05 7.28 5.15
C ASP A 143 -10.38 8.03 3.99
N GLU A 144 -9.28 7.50 3.44
CA GLU A 144 -8.59 8.06 2.27
C GLU A 144 -9.34 7.87 0.93
N VAL A 145 -10.27 6.90 0.86
CA VAL A 145 -11.22 6.79 -0.26
C VAL A 145 -12.30 7.87 -0.15
N GLU A 146 -12.89 8.04 1.03
CA GLU A 146 -14.01 8.97 1.25
C GLU A 146 -13.57 10.44 1.28
N LYS A 147 -12.38 10.72 1.83
CA LYS A 147 -11.81 12.06 1.99
C LYS A 147 -10.34 12.05 1.58
N PRO A 148 -10.04 12.03 0.27
CA PRO A 148 -8.67 11.97 -0.22
C PRO A 148 -7.80 13.10 0.35
N ALA A 149 -6.70 12.74 1.00
CA ALA A 149 -5.73 13.68 1.55
C ALA A 149 -4.31 13.44 1.01
N HIS A 150 -4.06 12.29 0.36
CA HIS A 150 -2.73 11.82 -0.03
C HIS A 150 -2.64 11.46 -1.52
N THR A 151 -3.13 12.34 -2.39
CA THR A 151 -3.02 12.21 -3.85
C THR A 151 -1.57 12.19 -4.32
N LYS A 152 -1.22 11.15 -5.09
CA LYS A 152 0.10 10.87 -5.66
C LYS A 152 1.20 10.80 -4.60
N GLN A 153 0.86 10.26 -3.44
CA GLN A 153 1.75 10.21 -2.28
C GLN A 153 1.63 8.88 -1.54
N ARG A 154 2.69 8.59 -0.78
CA ARG A 154 2.69 7.54 0.23
C ARG A 154 2.45 8.15 1.61
N PHE A 155 1.68 7.45 2.43
CA PHE A 155 1.51 7.74 3.85
C PHE A 155 1.53 6.44 4.67
N THR A 156 1.52 6.55 5.99
CA THR A 156 1.55 5.39 6.89
C THR A 156 0.67 5.61 8.11
N VAL A 157 0.30 4.52 8.79
CA VAL A 157 -0.50 4.53 10.02
C VAL A 157 0.04 3.54 11.05
N GLY A 158 -0.12 3.89 12.32
CA GLY A 158 0.40 3.15 13.47
C GLY A 158 0.01 3.82 14.80
N TYR A 159 0.20 3.12 15.91
CA TYR A 159 -0.14 3.62 17.25
C TYR A 159 0.94 4.52 17.89
#